data_AF-F4X5Q8-F1
#
_entry.id   AF-F4X5Q8-F1
#
_cell.length_a   1.000
_cell.length_b   1.000
_cell.length_c   1.000
_cell.angle_alpha   90.00
_cell.angle_beta   90.00
_cell.angle_gamma   90.00
#
_symmetry.space_group_name_H-M   'P 1'
#
loop_
_entity.id
_entity.type
_entity.pdbx_description
1 polymer ?
#
loop_
_entity_poly.entity_id
_entity_poly.type
_entity_poly.pdbx_seq_one_letter_code
_entity_poly.pdbx_strand_id
1 'polypeptide(L)'
;MLICRPLYDPNYHTMEVVLETRMFLGRRLALPLKDLFEKCRNNEAAYPALGLENAMKLEYLTAHWAWPGLSRAISSIKVDLKGLQILTPNLRQCLQDLLYACGLNLTAHRIMIQGPILSKDISTLSDQLDNVSRQLQDRSIARELQSIGITMRDLTLRQVKPLMRLQDDLVYRLAVLELQVQPLWRQVNQSISHLRTIQYYIDHQGEKIAQSKTKSYVDRLSNYLDQWRTHVFSEMDREISKCRPLWDVLEGLRYLLCAHILSPLDGFWFATLIGAIVMIISTPTAHILSLVYKKSSSFVEDATLLSTRAESLNTDDDRTWQMPDPPPPPQSNW
;
A
#
# COMPACT_ATOMS: atom_id res chain seq x y z
N MET A 1 18.52 -50.10 -12.80
CA MET A 1 17.06 -49.81 -13.05
C MET A 1 16.11 -50.56 -12.11
N LEU A 2 16.53 -51.62 -11.40
CA LEU A 2 15.66 -52.34 -10.44
C LEU A 2 15.46 -51.58 -9.12
N ILE A 3 16.43 -50.76 -8.70
CA ILE A 3 16.39 -50.04 -7.41
C ILE A 3 15.33 -48.92 -7.36
N CYS A 4 14.93 -48.37 -8.52
CA CYS A 4 13.93 -47.30 -8.59
C CYS A 4 12.48 -47.77 -8.69
N ARG A 5 12.25 -49.07 -8.92
CA ARG A 5 10.91 -49.65 -9.03
C ARG A 5 9.98 -49.35 -7.84
N PRO A 6 10.44 -49.38 -6.57
CA PRO A 6 9.59 -49.03 -5.43
C PRO A 6 9.19 -47.54 -5.37
N LEU A 7 9.93 -46.63 -6.04
CA LEU A 7 9.57 -45.21 -6.14
C LEU A 7 8.54 -44.92 -7.25
N TYR A 8 8.35 -45.87 -8.16
CA TYR A 8 7.36 -45.84 -9.25
C TYR A 8 6.11 -46.69 -8.92
N ASP A 9 5.89 -47.03 -7.65
CA ASP A 9 4.70 -47.75 -7.23
C ASP A 9 3.44 -46.93 -7.56
N PRO A 10 2.51 -47.44 -8.40
CA PRO A 10 1.30 -46.73 -8.79
C PRO A 10 0.38 -46.41 -7.62
N ASN A 11 0.52 -47.10 -6.48
CA ASN A 11 -0.28 -46.87 -5.29
C ASN A 11 0.46 -46.11 -4.19
N TYR A 12 1.72 -45.72 -4.40
CA TYR A 12 2.54 -44.95 -3.44
C TYR A 12 2.64 -45.56 -2.02
N HIS A 13 2.33 -46.84 -1.85
CA HIS A 13 2.29 -47.51 -0.55
C HIS A 13 3.66 -47.52 0.12
N THR A 14 4.74 -47.64 -0.66
CA THR A 14 6.13 -47.55 -0.17
C THR A 14 6.41 -46.17 0.44
N MET A 15 5.94 -45.09 -0.19
CA MET A 15 6.08 -43.73 0.34
C MET A 15 5.21 -43.50 1.56
N GLU A 16 3.96 -43.98 1.56
CA GLU A 16 3.06 -43.91 2.72
C GLU A 16 3.71 -44.53 3.95
N VAL A 17 4.19 -45.78 3.84
CA VAL A 17 4.83 -46.50 4.94
C VAL A 17 6.06 -45.75 5.47
N VAL A 18 6.87 -45.17 4.58
CA VAL A 18 8.05 -44.37 4.98
C VAL A 18 7.62 -43.11 5.73
N LEU A 19 6.62 -42.38 5.24
CA LEU A 19 6.11 -41.16 5.87
C LEU A 19 5.46 -41.45 7.24
N GLU A 20 4.81 -42.60 7.41
CA GLU A 20 4.21 -43.01 8.68
C GLU A 20 5.24 -43.42 9.75
N THR A 21 6.51 -43.61 9.38
CA THR A 21 7.54 -43.91 10.37
C THR A 21 7.72 -42.77 11.38
N ARG A 22 8.18 -43.10 12.59
CA ARG A 22 8.43 -42.12 13.67
C ARG A 22 9.44 -41.03 13.30
N MET A 23 10.24 -41.25 12.26
CA MET A 23 11.22 -40.28 11.78
C MET A 23 10.58 -39.11 11.03
N PHE A 24 9.38 -39.30 10.47
CA PHE A 24 8.66 -38.28 9.71
C PHE A 24 7.38 -37.84 10.43
N LEU A 25 6.21 -38.43 10.14
CA LEU A 25 4.95 -38.00 10.74
C LEU A 25 4.64 -38.69 12.07
N GLY A 26 5.13 -39.92 12.28
CA GLY A 26 4.82 -40.71 13.48
C GLY A 26 3.31 -40.96 13.73
N ARG A 27 2.47 -40.70 12.73
CA ARG A 27 1.01 -40.89 12.72
C ARG A 27 0.60 -41.40 11.34
N ARG A 28 -0.52 -42.13 11.29
CA ARG A 28 -1.11 -42.56 10.02
C ARG A 28 -1.57 -41.37 9.21
N LEU A 29 -1.37 -41.42 7.90
CA LEU A 29 -1.89 -40.39 7.02
C LEU A 29 -3.42 -40.45 6.99
N ALA A 30 -4.05 -39.29 7.10
CA ALA A 30 -5.52 -39.18 7.09
C ALA A 30 -6.09 -39.39 5.68
N LEU A 31 -5.26 -39.29 4.64
CA LEU A 31 -5.63 -39.39 3.23
C LEU A 31 -4.63 -40.27 2.49
N PRO A 32 -5.10 -41.16 1.59
CA PRO A 32 -4.21 -41.94 0.74
C PRO A 32 -3.43 -41.00 -0.19
N LEU A 33 -2.10 -41.17 -0.24
CA LEU A 33 -1.21 -40.36 -1.07
C LEU A 33 -1.52 -40.51 -2.56
N LYS A 34 -2.03 -41.68 -2.95
CA LYS A 34 -2.49 -41.92 -4.32
C LYS A 34 -3.54 -40.90 -4.76
N ASP A 35 -4.62 -40.75 -4.00
CA ASP A 35 -5.72 -39.85 -4.35
C ASP A 35 -5.26 -38.39 -4.31
N LEU A 36 -4.41 -38.03 -3.34
CA LEU A 36 -3.82 -36.69 -3.26
C LEU A 36 -3.00 -36.37 -4.51
N PHE A 37 -2.08 -37.26 -4.88
CA PHE A 37 -1.18 -37.03 -6.01
C PHE A 37 -1.92 -37.10 -7.36
N GLU A 38 -2.95 -37.92 -7.49
CA GLU A 38 -3.80 -37.95 -8.69
C GLU A 38 -4.55 -36.62 -8.88
N LYS A 39 -5.17 -36.11 -7.81
CA LYS A 39 -5.83 -34.79 -7.84
C LYS A 39 -4.86 -33.64 -8.12
N CYS A 40 -3.65 -33.68 -7.54
CA CYS A 40 -2.63 -32.68 -7.80
C CYS A 40 -2.03 -32.76 -9.20
N ARG A 41 -1.90 -33.97 -9.75
CA ARG A 41 -1.58 -34.16 -11.17
C ARG A 41 -2.66 -33.56 -12.05
N ASN A 42 -3.93 -33.65 -11.69
CA ASN A 42 -5.04 -33.05 -12.45
C ASN A 42 -5.20 -31.53 -12.25
N ASN A 43 -4.28 -30.89 -11.51
CA ASN A 43 -4.29 -29.45 -11.25
C ASN A 43 -5.52 -28.97 -10.47
N GLU A 44 -6.05 -29.84 -9.59
CA GLU A 44 -7.11 -29.47 -8.65
C GLU A 44 -6.61 -28.53 -7.54
N ALA A 45 -7.55 -27.86 -6.88
CA ALA A 45 -7.27 -27.02 -5.72
C ALA A 45 -6.78 -27.87 -4.53
N ALA A 46 -5.86 -27.32 -3.75
CA ALA A 46 -5.21 -28.02 -2.65
C ALA A 46 -6.18 -28.27 -1.51
N TYR A 47 -7.14 -27.37 -1.27
CA TYR A 47 -8.11 -27.52 -0.20
C TYR A 47 -8.94 -28.83 -0.31
N PRO A 48 -9.60 -29.13 -1.45
CA PRO A 48 -10.25 -30.43 -1.66
C PRO A 48 -9.27 -31.59 -1.92
N ALA A 49 -8.10 -31.33 -2.53
CA ALA A 49 -7.12 -32.39 -2.82
C ALA A 49 -6.46 -32.96 -1.55
N LEU A 50 -6.13 -32.09 -0.59
CA LEU A 50 -5.58 -32.44 0.73
C LEU A 50 -6.68 -32.73 1.76
N GLY A 51 -7.95 -32.83 1.35
CA GLY A 51 -9.07 -33.17 2.24
C GLY A 51 -9.18 -32.29 3.49
N LEU A 52 -8.79 -31.01 3.39
CA LEU A 52 -8.81 -30.07 4.53
C LEU A 52 -10.22 -29.83 5.04
N GLU A 53 -11.25 -30.14 4.25
CA GLU A 53 -12.67 -30.09 4.62
C GLU A 53 -12.97 -30.83 5.94
N ASN A 54 -12.25 -31.93 6.21
CA ASN A 54 -12.44 -32.73 7.42
C ASN A 54 -11.74 -32.15 8.65
N ALA A 55 -10.64 -31.42 8.46
CA ALA A 55 -9.83 -30.86 9.55
C ALA A 55 -10.18 -29.40 9.87
N MET A 56 -10.48 -28.61 8.84
CA MET A 56 -10.76 -27.18 8.92
C MET A 56 -11.98 -26.85 8.06
N LYS A 57 -13.17 -26.88 8.66
CA LYS A 57 -14.40 -26.50 7.97
C LYS A 57 -14.44 -24.98 7.73
N LEU A 58 -14.20 -24.59 6.48
CA LEU A 58 -14.27 -23.20 6.04
C LEU A 58 -15.63 -22.55 6.36
N GLU A 59 -16.70 -23.35 6.37
CA GLU A 59 -18.06 -22.95 6.75
C GLU A 59 -18.17 -22.33 8.14
N TYR A 60 -17.45 -22.91 9.11
CA TYR A 60 -17.43 -22.43 10.48
C TYR A 60 -16.44 -21.26 10.64
N LEU A 61 -15.28 -21.35 10.00
CA LEU A 61 -14.26 -20.30 10.06
C LEU A 61 -14.78 -18.97 9.50
N THR A 62 -15.50 -19.02 8.39
CA THR A 62 -16.06 -17.84 7.71
C THR A 62 -17.44 -17.43 8.24
N ALA A 63 -17.97 -18.09 9.27
CA ALA A 63 -19.29 -17.78 9.85
C ALA A 63 -19.19 -16.52 10.72
N HIS A 64 -19.21 -15.35 10.08
CA HIS A 64 -19.03 -14.08 10.77
C HIS A 64 -20.08 -13.82 11.86
N TRP A 65 -21.30 -14.34 11.70
CA TRP A 65 -22.36 -14.26 12.71
C TRP A 65 -22.04 -15.05 14.00
N ALA A 66 -21.15 -16.05 13.93
CA ALA A 66 -20.71 -16.83 15.08
C ALA A 66 -19.51 -16.20 15.80
N TRP A 67 -18.92 -15.12 15.27
CA TRP A 67 -17.75 -14.49 15.88
C TRP A 67 -18.15 -13.62 17.07
N PRO A 68 -17.79 -14.01 18.31
CA PRO A 68 -18.20 -13.27 19.51
C PRO A 68 -17.58 -11.87 19.57
N GLY A 69 -16.38 -11.70 19.02
CA GLY A 69 -15.71 -10.40 18.92
C GLY A 69 -16.45 -9.42 18.01
N LEU A 70 -16.96 -9.89 16.87
CA LEU A 70 -17.72 -9.07 15.92
C LEU A 70 -19.07 -8.67 16.51
N SER A 71 -19.80 -9.62 17.11
CA SER A 71 -21.07 -9.33 17.80
C SER A 71 -20.88 -8.28 18.90
N ARG A 72 -19.83 -8.42 19.72
CA ARG A 72 -19.49 -7.45 20.76
C ARG A 72 -19.15 -6.08 20.18
N ALA A 73 -18.33 -6.03 19.13
CA ALA A 73 -17.98 -4.79 18.46
C ALA A 73 -19.22 -4.08 17.88
N ILE A 74 -20.12 -4.80 17.20
CA ILE A 74 -21.39 -4.25 16.68
C ILE A 74 -22.25 -3.71 17.82
N SER A 75 -22.40 -4.46 18.92
CA SER A 75 -23.17 -4.02 20.10
C SER A 75 -22.57 -2.82 20.83
N SER A 76 -21.26 -2.57 20.66
CA SER A 76 -20.57 -1.43 21.26
C SER A 76 -20.78 -0.12 20.48
N ILE A 77 -21.30 -0.18 19.24
CA ILE A 77 -21.60 1.00 18.44
C ILE A 77 -22.82 1.69 19.03
N LYS A 78 -22.57 2.67 19.89
CA LYS A 78 -23.57 3.56 20.45
C LYS A 78 -23.35 4.96 19.88
N VAL A 79 -24.26 5.38 19.00
CA VAL A 79 -24.28 6.74 18.47
C VAL A 79 -25.33 7.50 19.26
N ASP A 80 -24.89 8.36 20.16
CA ASP A 80 -25.77 9.26 20.89
C ASP A 80 -25.72 10.65 20.26
N LEU A 81 -26.87 11.13 19.80
CA LEU A 81 -27.03 12.49 19.28
C LEU A 81 -27.61 13.44 20.34
N LYS A 82 -27.91 12.95 21.56
CA LYS A 82 -28.35 13.79 22.67
C LYS A 82 -27.23 14.73 23.05
N GLY A 83 -27.52 16.03 22.99
CA GLY A 83 -26.55 17.07 23.27
C GLY A 83 -25.75 17.56 22.05
N LEU A 84 -25.95 16.99 20.85
CA LEU A 84 -25.42 17.58 19.63
C LEU A 84 -26.15 18.91 19.35
N GLN A 85 -25.47 20.03 19.61
CA GLN A 85 -25.98 21.37 19.31
C GLN A 85 -25.29 21.92 18.07
N ILE A 86 -25.99 21.88 16.94
CA ILE A 86 -25.55 22.56 15.71
C ILE A 86 -25.82 24.06 15.83
N LEU A 87 -26.99 24.44 16.36
CA LEU A 87 -27.32 25.82 16.68
C LEU A 87 -26.98 26.12 18.15
N THR A 88 -25.69 26.29 18.42
CA THR A 88 -25.20 26.69 19.74
C THR A 88 -25.78 28.04 20.16
N PRO A 89 -25.89 28.32 21.48
CA PRO A 89 -26.39 29.62 21.96
C PRO A 89 -25.57 30.79 21.42
N ASN A 90 -24.24 30.67 21.36
CA ASN A 90 -23.36 31.70 20.82
C ASN A 90 -23.61 31.95 19.33
N LEU A 91 -23.71 30.89 18.53
CA LEU A 91 -23.99 31.01 17.09
C LEU A 91 -25.36 31.66 16.86
N ARG A 92 -26.37 31.25 17.64
CA ARG A 92 -27.71 31.84 17.57
C ARG A 92 -27.67 33.34 17.83
N GLN A 93 -26.94 33.76 18.86
CA GLN A 93 -26.81 35.18 19.21
C GLN A 93 -26.06 35.95 18.11
N CYS A 94 -24.92 35.45 17.63
CA CYS A 94 -24.21 36.11 16.52
C CYS A 94 -25.06 36.24 15.25
N LEU A 95 -25.86 35.22 14.91
CA LEU A 95 -26.76 35.29 13.76
C LEU A 95 -27.90 36.28 13.98
N GLN A 96 -28.41 36.40 15.21
CA GLN A 96 -29.42 37.40 15.58
C GLN A 96 -28.85 38.83 15.53
N ASP A 97 -27.64 39.02 16.04
CA ASP A 97 -26.93 40.31 16.00
C ASP A 97 -26.65 40.72 14.55
N LEU A 98 -26.21 39.79 13.70
CA LEU A 98 -26.02 40.02 12.27
C LEU A 98 -27.35 40.34 11.57
N LEU A 99 -28.43 39.62 11.89
CA LEU A 99 -29.76 39.89 11.33
C LEU A 99 -30.26 41.29 11.71
N TYR A 100 -30.03 41.70 12.95
CA TYR A 100 -30.34 43.05 13.43
C TYR A 100 -29.49 44.11 12.72
N ALA A 101 -28.18 43.90 12.63
CA ALA A 101 -27.25 44.81 11.95
C ALA A 101 -27.52 44.94 10.44
N CYS A 102 -28.07 43.91 9.79
CA CYS A 102 -28.45 43.97 8.38
C CYS A 102 -29.89 44.52 8.14
N GLY A 103 -30.69 44.73 9.19
CA GLY A 103 -32.05 45.26 9.09
C GLY A 103 -32.15 46.77 8.85
N LEU A 104 -31.07 47.39 8.36
CA LEU A 104 -30.95 48.85 8.21
C LEU A 104 -31.85 49.35 7.06
N ASN A 105 -32.61 50.42 7.33
CA ASN A 105 -33.31 51.17 6.30
C ASN A 105 -32.59 52.51 6.06
N LEU A 106 -31.83 52.58 4.97
CA LEU A 106 -31.04 53.76 4.62
C LEU A 106 -31.79 54.74 3.69
N THR A 107 -33.07 54.48 3.40
CA THR A 107 -33.86 55.30 2.46
C THR A 107 -33.95 56.76 2.90
N ALA A 108 -34.16 57.00 4.21
CA ALA A 108 -34.21 58.36 4.75
C ALA A 108 -32.88 59.10 4.60
N HIS A 109 -31.76 58.40 4.83
CA HIS A 109 -30.42 58.97 4.66
C HIS A 109 -30.13 59.25 3.18
N ARG A 110 -30.54 58.36 2.28
CA ARG A 110 -30.42 58.57 0.82
C ARG A 110 -31.13 59.83 0.37
N ILE A 111 -32.38 60.02 0.80
CA ILE A 111 -33.19 61.21 0.46
C ILE A 111 -32.54 62.49 1.00
N MET A 112 -32.05 62.45 2.25
CA MET A 112 -31.36 63.59 2.86
C MET A 112 -30.09 63.96 2.08
N ILE A 113 -29.28 62.98 1.67
CA ILE A 113 -28.04 63.21 0.93
C ILE A 113 -28.34 63.71 -0.48
N GLN A 114 -29.41 63.24 -1.14
CA GLN A 114 -29.79 63.68 -2.49
C GLN A 114 -30.40 65.09 -2.55
N GLY A 115 -30.57 65.75 -1.39
CA GLY A 115 -31.09 67.11 -1.33
C GLY A 115 -30.18 68.15 -2.01
N PRO A 116 -30.74 69.32 -2.40
CA PRO A 116 -29.95 70.38 -3.02
C PRO A 116 -28.90 70.92 -2.03
N ILE A 117 -27.62 70.92 -2.45
CA ILE A 117 -26.51 71.45 -1.65
C ILE A 117 -26.64 72.97 -1.46
N LEU A 118 -27.14 73.65 -2.50
CA LEU A 118 -27.40 75.09 -2.48
C LEU A 118 -28.86 75.34 -2.78
N SER A 119 -29.42 76.35 -2.12
CA SER A 119 -30.77 76.83 -2.40
C SER A 119 -30.87 77.60 -3.72
N LYS A 120 -29.75 78.12 -4.23
CA LYS A 120 -29.64 78.87 -5.49
C LYS A 120 -28.37 78.52 -6.24
N ASP A 121 -28.43 78.55 -7.57
CA ASP A 121 -27.28 78.29 -8.42
C ASP A 121 -26.36 79.53 -8.49
N ILE A 122 -25.22 79.45 -7.80
CA ILE A 122 -24.22 80.52 -7.76
C ILE A 122 -23.65 80.82 -9.16
N SER A 123 -23.61 79.84 -10.07
CA SER A 123 -23.11 80.07 -11.43
C SER A 123 -24.05 80.99 -12.20
N THR A 124 -25.36 80.72 -12.15
CA THR A 124 -26.37 81.59 -12.77
C THR A 124 -26.39 82.99 -12.17
N LEU A 125 -26.23 83.11 -10.84
CA LEU A 125 -26.14 84.39 -10.17
C LEU A 125 -24.89 85.17 -10.62
N SER A 126 -23.75 84.50 -10.75
CA SER A 126 -22.52 85.11 -11.26
C SER A 126 -22.66 85.58 -12.71
N ASP A 127 -23.36 84.85 -13.57
CA ASP A 127 -23.59 85.24 -14.96
C ASP A 127 -24.55 86.43 -15.05
N GLN A 128 -25.56 86.48 -14.17
CA GLN A 128 -26.44 87.65 -14.03
C GLN A 128 -25.68 88.89 -13.56
N LEU A 129 -24.80 88.77 -12.56
CA LEU A 129 -23.95 89.89 -12.10
C LEU A 129 -23.05 90.41 -13.23
N ASP A 130 -22.49 89.52 -14.06
CA ASP A 130 -21.64 89.93 -15.20
C ASP A 130 -22.45 90.59 -16.32
N ASN A 131 -23.68 90.16 -16.57
CA ASN A 131 -24.57 90.84 -17.52
C ASN A 131 -24.99 92.23 -17.04
N VAL A 132 -25.28 92.39 -15.74
CA VAL A 132 -25.62 93.69 -15.15
C VAL A 132 -24.40 94.63 -15.16
N SER A 133 -23.20 94.13 -14.84
CA SER A 133 -21.96 94.92 -14.86
C SER A 133 -21.66 95.51 -16.25
N ARG A 134 -21.96 94.78 -17.33
CA ARG A 134 -21.78 95.25 -18.72
C ARG A 134 -22.75 96.36 -19.14
N GLN A 135 -23.89 96.48 -18.47
CA GLN A 135 -24.93 97.48 -18.79
C GLN A 135 -24.81 98.75 -17.94
N LEU A 136 -23.97 98.76 -16.91
CA LEU A 136 -23.76 99.88 -16.01
C LEU A 136 -22.87 100.97 -16.63
N GLN A 137 -23.30 102.24 -16.51
CA GLN A 137 -22.48 103.40 -16.93
C GLN A 137 -21.34 103.69 -15.94
N ASP A 138 -21.54 103.40 -14.65
CA ASP A 138 -20.52 103.57 -13.62
C ASP A 138 -19.50 102.43 -13.67
N ARG A 139 -18.29 102.78 -14.12
CA ARG A 139 -17.16 101.87 -14.26
C ARG A 139 -16.67 101.31 -12.93
N SER A 140 -16.84 102.03 -11.81
CA SER A 140 -16.36 101.59 -10.50
C SER A 140 -17.23 100.45 -9.96
N ILE A 141 -18.56 100.67 -9.94
CA ILE A 141 -19.56 99.68 -9.54
C ILE A 141 -19.52 98.46 -10.46
N ALA A 142 -19.40 98.67 -11.78
CA ALA A 142 -19.27 97.57 -12.74
C ALA A 142 -18.08 96.64 -12.43
N ARG A 143 -16.91 97.21 -12.05
CA ARG A 143 -15.73 96.42 -11.68
C ARG A 143 -15.91 95.65 -10.37
N GLU A 144 -16.56 96.25 -9.37
CA GLU A 144 -16.87 95.56 -8.11
C GLU A 144 -17.80 94.37 -8.32
N LEU A 145 -18.90 94.56 -9.09
CA LEU A 145 -19.80 93.47 -9.45
C LEU A 145 -19.07 92.35 -10.21
N GLN A 146 -18.18 92.71 -11.12
CA GLN A 146 -17.38 91.73 -11.87
C GLN A 146 -16.42 90.95 -10.96
N SER A 147 -15.79 91.63 -9.99
CA SER A 147 -14.95 91.00 -8.96
C SER A 147 -15.75 89.99 -8.13
N ILE A 148 -16.95 90.38 -7.68
CA ILE A 148 -17.87 89.48 -6.94
C ILE A 148 -18.23 88.26 -7.80
N GLY A 149 -18.57 88.46 -9.08
CA GLY A 149 -18.81 87.36 -10.01
C GLY A 149 -17.61 86.40 -10.16
N ILE A 150 -16.39 86.93 -10.24
CA ILE A 150 -15.18 86.10 -10.28
C ILE A 150 -15.02 85.29 -8.99
N THR A 151 -15.20 85.90 -7.82
CA THR A 151 -15.13 85.17 -6.53
C THR A 151 -16.20 84.10 -6.40
N MET A 152 -17.42 84.35 -6.89
CA MET A 152 -18.51 83.38 -6.93
C MET A 152 -18.17 82.18 -7.82
N ARG A 153 -17.57 82.40 -9.00
CA ARG A 153 -17.10 81.31 -9.87
C ARG A 153 -15.96 80.53 -9.22
N ASP A 154 -15.00 81.20 -8.59
CA ASP A 154 -13.90 80.54 -7.89
C ASP A 154 -14.42 79.65 -6.75
N LEU A 155 -15.35 80.16 -5.92
CA LEU A 155 -15.98 79.39 -4.85
C LEU A 155 -16.79 78.20 -5.39
N THR A 156 -17.49 78.38 -6.51
CA THR A 156 -18.22 77.29 -7.18
C THR A 156 -17.26 76.19 -7.65
N LEU A 157 -16.13 76.56 -8.25
CA LEU A 157 -15.15 75.61 -8.75
C LEU A 157 -14.37 74.92 -7.63
N ARG A 158 -13.99 75.65 -6.58
CA ARG A 158 -13.13 75.13 -5.49
C ARG A 158 -13.89 74.43 -4.37
N GLN A 159 -15.14 74.80 -4.11
CA GLN A 159 -15.90 74.25 -2.98
C GLN A 159 -17.15 73.49 -3.42
N VAL A 160 -18.01 74.12 -4.22
CA VAL A 160 -19.30 73.51 -4.60
C VAL A 160 -19.11 72.27 -5.46
N LYS A 161 -18.31 72.34 -6.53
CA LYS A 161 -18.09 71.18 -7.42
C LYS A 161 -17.46 69.98 -6.70
N PRO A 162 -16.41 70.13 -5.85
CA PRO A 162 -15.91 69.02 -5.05
C PRO A 162 -16.94 68.44 -4.08
N LEU A 163 -17.77 69.29 -3.45
CA LEU A 163 -18.81 68.84 -2.54
C LEU A 163 -19.91 68.06 -3.27
N MET A 164 -20.31 68.49 -4.49
CA MET A 164 -21.23 67.75 -5.36
C MET A 164 -20.67 66.36 -5.72
N ARG A 165 -19.37 66.27 -6.07
CA ARG A 165 -18.73 64.97 -6.36
C ARG A 165 -18.73 64.04 -5.14
N LEU A 166 -18.50 64.57 -3.94
CA LEU A 166 -18.54 63.80 -2.71
C LEU A 166 -19.98 63.32 -2.39
N GLN A 167 -20.98 64.17 -2.64
CA GLN A 167 -22.39 63.81 -2.53
C GLN A 167 -22.72 62.64 -3.49
N ASP A 168 -22.33 62.74 -4.76
CA ASP A 168 -22.56 61.68 -5.75
C ASP A 168 -21.87 60.36 -5.35
N ASP A 169 -20.62 60.40 -4.89
CA ASP A 169 -19.88 59.23 -4.41
C ASP A 169 -20.56 58.60 -3.18
N LEU A 170 -21.04 59.43 -2.24
CA LEU A 170 -21.75 58.96 -1.04
C LEU A 170 -23.08 58.28 -1.41
N VAL A 171 -23.85 58.86 -2.33
CA VAL A 171 -25.10 58.27 -2.84
C VAL A 171 -24.81 56.93 -3.53
N TYR A 172 -23.77 56.86 -4.35
CA TYR A 172 -23.36 55.63 -5.02
C TYR A 172 -22.98 54.53 -4.01
N ARG A 173 -22.10 54.83 -3.05
CA ARG A 173 -21.68 53.88 -2.01
C ARG A 173 -22.86 53.40 -1.17
N LEU A 174 -23.78 54.30 -0.83
CA LEU A 174 -24.97 53.97 -0.06
C LEU A 174 -25.92 53.04 -0.85
N ALA A 175 -26.10 53.29 -2.14
CA ALA A 175 -26.88 52.40 -3.02
C ALA A 175 -26.24 51.01 -3.16
N VAL A 176 -24.91 50.94 -3.30
CA VAL A 176 -24.18 49.66 -3.32
C VAL A 176 -24.37 48.90 -2.00
N LEU A 177 -24.27 49.60 -0.86
CA LEU A 177 -24.49 49.01 0.46
C LEU A 177 -25.92 48.46 0.59
N GLU A 178 -26.95 49.23 0.20
CA GLU A 178 -28.35 48.76 0.21
C GLU A 178 -28.55 47.49 -0.64
N LEU A 179 -27.94 47.45 -1.83
CA LEU A 179 -28.00 46.31 -2.74
C LEU A 179 -27.34 45.05 -2.16
N GLN A 180 -26.26 45.20 -1.37
CA GLN A 180 -25.55 44.08 -0.77
C GLN A 180 -26.16 43.60 0.56
N VAL A 181 -26.72 44.52 1.36
CA VAL A 181 -27.27 44.19 2.68
C VAL A 181 -28.58 43.41 2.58
N GLN A 182 -29.45 43.73 1.62
CA GLN A 182 -30.73 43.03 1.41
C GLN A 182 -30.59 41.51 1.19
N PRO A 183 -29.76 41.00 0.25
CA PRO A 183 -29.58 39.57 0.07
C PRO A 183 -28.93 38.91 1.29
N LEU A 184 -27.96 39.58 1.93
CA LEU A 184 -27.32 39.09 3.15
C LEU A 184 -28.35 38.89 4.28
N TRP A 185 -29.22 39.87 4.50
CA TRP A 185 -30.30 39.79 5.50
C TRP A 185 -31.21 38.58 5.25
N ARG A 186 -31.63 38.36 3.99
CA ARG A 186 -32.47 37.21 3.62
C ARG A 186 -31.74 35.90 3.88
N GLN A 187 -30.48 35.81 3.48
CA GLN A 187 -29.66 34.60 3.64
C GLN A 187 -29.43 34.27 5.11
N VAL A 188 -29.17 35.27 5.97
CA VAL A 188 -29.02 35.09 7.42
C VAL A 188 -30.33 34.60 8.02
N ASN A 189 -31.47 35.21 7.67
CA ASN A 189 -32.77 34.80 8.16
C ASN A 189 -33.13 33.35 7.76
N GLN A 190 -32.88 32.99 6.49
CA GLN A 190 -33.05 31.62 6.00
C GLN A 190 -32.14 30.64 6.73
N SER A 191 -30.87 31.01 6.95
CA SER A 191 -29.89 30.16 7.65
C SER A 191 -30.33 29.90 9.09
N ILE A 192 -30.81 30.91 9.82
CA ILE A 192 -31.37 30.75 11.17
C ILE A 192 -32.54 29.77 11.16
N SER A 193 -33.45 29.90 10.20
CA SER A 193 -34.61 29.01 10.05
C SER A 193 -34.20 27.56 9.77
N HIS A 194 -33.28 27.35 8.83
CA HIS A 194 -32.76 26.03 8.50
C HIS A 194 -32.01 25.40 9.68
N LEU A 195 -31.15 26.14 10.36
CA LEU A 195 -30.43 25.67 11.54
C LEU A 195 -31.38 25.29 12.68
N ARG A 196 -32.44 26.08 12.90
CA ARG A 196 -33.48 25.75 13.88
C ARG A 196 -34.21 24.46 13.53
N THR A 197 -34.54 24.30 12.25
CA THR A 197 -35.19 23.08 11.73
C THR A 197 -34.27 21.87 11.91
N ILE A 198 -33.00 21.98 11.56
CA ILE A 198 -32.01 20.92 11.75
C ILE A 198 -31.88 20.55 13.23
N GLN A 199 -31.76 21.53 14.12
CA GLN A 199 -31.70 21.28 15.56
C GLN A 199 -32.95 20.56 16.06
N TYR A 200 -34.14 20.99 15.61
CA TYR A 200 -35.40 20.32 15.95
C TYR A 200 -35.41 18.84 15.49
N TYR A 201 -34.94 18.54 14.28
CA TYR A 201 -34.83 17.16 13.80
C TYR A 201 -33.84 16.34 14.62
N ILE A 202 -32.71 16.91 15.02
CA ILE A 202 -31.74 16.23 15.88
C ILE A 202 -32.35 15.95 17.25
N ASP A 203 -33.03 16.93 17.86
CA ASP A 203 -33.60 16.80 19.19
C ASP A 203 -34.75 15.77 19.25
N HIS A 204 -35.58 15.68 18.20
CA HIS A 204 -36.78 14.82 18.20
C HIS A 204 -36.61 13.50 17.43
N GLN A 205 -35.78 13.49 16.39
CA GLN A 205 -35.57 12.33 15.52
C GLN A 205 -34.13 11.84 15.51
N GLY A 206 -33.21 12.50 16.22
CA GLY A 206 -31.79 12.12 16.28
C GLY A 206 -31.61 10.64 16.62
N GLU A 207 -32.22 10.16 17.70
CA GLU A 207 -32.11 8.74 18.10
C GLU A 207 -32.57 7.78 16.99
N LYS A 208 -33.69 8.07 16.32
CA LYS A 208 -34.19 7.25 15.20
C LYS A 208 -33.24 7.27 14.02
N ILE A 209 -32.68 8.44 13.69
CA ILE A 209 -31.69 8.61 12.63
C ILE A 209 -30.41 7.84 12.97
N ALA A 210 -29.91 7.97 14.20
CA ALA A 210 -28.72 7.29 14.69
C ALA A 210 -28.89 5.76 14.63
N GLN A 211 -30.01 5.24 15.10
CA GLN A 211 -30.34 3.80 15.02
C GLN A 211 -30.45 3.32 13.57
N SER A 212 -31.15 4.07 12.71
CA SER A 212 -31.30 3.73 11.30
C SER A 212 -29.96 3.71 10.55
N LYS A 213 -29.11 4.73 10.78
CA LYS A 213 -27.78 4.81 10.18
C LYS A 213 -26.81 3.76 10.73
N THR A 214 -26.88 3.48 12.03
CA THR A 214 -26.09 2.41 12.66
C THR A 214 -26.50 1.05 12.09
N LYS A 215 -27.79 0.78 11.96
CA LYS A 215 -28.31 -0.45 11.35
C LYS A 215 -27.83 -0.58 9.90
N SER A 216 -28.00 0.48 9.09
CA SER A 216 -27.54 0.47 7.70
C SER A 216 -26.02 0.23 7.57
N TYR A 217 -25.23 0.77 8.49
CA TYR A 217 -23.79 0.51 8.55
C TYR A 217 -23.48 -0.96 8.88
N VAL A 218 -24.15 -1.53 9.89
CA VAL A 218 -24.00 -2.94 10.28
C VAL A 218 -24.43 -3.88 9.15
N ASP A 219 -25.56 -3.60 8.49
CA ASP A 219 -26.05 -4.38 7.36
C ASP A 219 -25.03 -4.37 6.20
N ARG A 220 -24.45 -3.20 5.90
CA ARG A 220 -23.40 -3.06 4.89
C ARG A 220 -22.14 -3.84 5.26
N LEU A 221 -21.72 -3.80 6.54
CA LEU A 221 -20.59 -4.58 7.02
C LEU A 221 -20.85 -6.09 6.89
N SER A 222 -22.05 -6.56 7.28
CA SER A 222 -22.44 -7.96 7.12
C SER A 222 -22.42 -8.38 5.66
N ASN A 223 -22.89 -7.53 4.75
CA ASN A 223 -22.87 -7.80 3.32
C ASN A 223 -21.43 -7.92 2.77
N TYR A 224 -20.49 -7.11 3.26
CA TYR A 224 -19.08 -7.26 2.88
C TYR A 224 -18.47 -8.56 3.40
N LEU A 225 -18.81 -8.98 4.62
CA LEU A 225 -18.35 -10.24 5.19
C LEU A 225 -18.92 -11.45 4.43
N ASP A 226 -20.16 -11.35 3.96
CA ASP A 226 -20.79 -12.39 3.14
C ASP A 226 -20.15 -12.50 1.73
N GLN A 227 -19.85 -11.35 1.11
CA GLN A 227 -19.08 -11.33 -0.14
C GLN A 227 -17.69 -11.91 0.05
N TRP A 228 -16.98 -11.54 1.12
CA TRP A 228 -15.68 -12.11 1.47
C TRP A 228 -15.77 -13.62 1.67
N ARG A 229 -16.78 -14.11 2.41
CA ARG A 229 -17.03 -15.53 2.62
C ARG A 229 -17.21 -16.25 1.28
N THR A 230 -18.07 -15.73 0.42
CA THR A 230 -18.36 -16.31 -0.90
C THR A 230 -17.11 -16.35 -1.77
N HIS A 231 -16.32 -15.28 -1.76
CA HIS A 231 -15.04 -15.20 -2.46
C HIS A 231 -14.04 -16.23 -1.92
N VAL A 232 -13.88 -16.35 -0.60
CA VAL A 232 -12.99 -17.33 0.01
C VAL A 232 -13.40 -18.77 -0.37
N PHE A 233 -14.69 -19.07 -0.42
CA PHE A 233 -15.18 -20.37 -0.90
C PHE A 233 -14.82 -20.62 -2.37
N SER A 234 -15.09 -19.66 -3.27
CA SER A 234 -14.80 -19.85 -4.69
C SER A 234 -13.30 -19.99 -4.95
N GLU A 235 -12.48 -19.21 -4.26
CA GLU A 235 -11.03 -19.19 -4.44
C GLU A 235 -10.35 -20.45 -3.88
N MET A 236 -10.78 -20.92 -2.71
CA MET A 236 -10.24 -22.13 -2.08
C MET A 236 -10.64 -23.39 -2.86
N ASP A 237 -11.81 -23.40 -3.48
CA ASP A 237 -12.31 -24.51 -4.29
C ASP A 237 -11.68 -24.57 -5.70
N ARG A 238 -11.30 -23.42 -6.30
CA ARG A 238 -11.00 -23.38 -7.74
C ARG A 238 -9.66 -22.77 -8.16
N GLU A 239 -9.25 -21.64 -7.57
CA GLU A 239 -8.32 -20.73 -8.27
C GLU A 239 -6.99 -20.51 -7.55
N ILE A 240 -6.98 -20.17 -6.26
CA ILE A 240 -5.75 -19.68 -5.58
C ILE A 240 -4.88 -20.81 -5.01
N SER A 241 -5.43 -21.98 -4.75
CA SER A 241 -4.72 -23.04 -4.02
C SER A 241 -4.28 -24.23 -4.87
N LYS A 242 -4.02 -24.11 -6.17
CA LYS A 242 -3.70 -25.29 -7.01
C LYS A 242 -2.54 -26.12 -6.47
N CYS A 243 -2.71 -27.44 -6.37
CA CYS A 243 -1.66 -28.32 -5.85
C CYS A 243 -0.74 -28.92 -6.93
N ARG A 244 -0.81 -28.45 -8.18
CA ARG A 244 0.07 -28.88 -9.26
C ARG A 244 1.58 -28.70 -8.98
N PRO A 245 2.04 -27.60 -8.38
CA PRO A 245 3.47 -27.45 -8.05
C PRO A 245 3.99 -28.55 -7.12
N LEU A 246 3.14 -29.08 -6.22
CA LEU A 246 3.51 -30.19 -5.34
C LEU A 246 3.81 -31.46 -6.16
N TRP A 247 2.98 -31.74 -7.16
CA TRP A 247 3.18 -32.88 -8.06
C TRP A 247 4.45 -32.72 -8.90
N ASP A 248 4.68 -31.53 -9.46
CA ASP A 248 5.86 -31.27 -10.30
C ASP A 248 7.18 -31.40 -9.49
N VAL A 249 7.18 -30.95 -8.23
CA VAL A 249 8.33 -31.13 -7.31
C VAL A 249 8.54 -32.61 -6.99
N LEU A 250 7.49 -33.37 -6.72
CA LEU A 250 7.59 -34.80 -6.44
C LEU A 250 8.16 -35.56 -7.64
N GLU A 251 7.66 -35.29 -8.85
CA GLU A 251 8.15 -35.92 -10.07
C GLU A 251 9.61 -35.54 -10.34
N GLY A 252 9.97 -34.27 -10.15
CA GLY A 252 11.35 -33.79 -10.28
C GLY A 252 12.29 -34.44 -9.28
N LEU A 253 11.88 -34.58 -8.01
CA LEU A 253 12.64 -35.27 -6.97
C LEU A 253 12.80 -36.75 -7.29
N ARG A 254 11.74 -37.41 -7.76
CA ARG A 254 11.78 -38.81 -8.20
C ARG A 254 12.77 -39.00 -9.35
N TYR A 255 12.70 -38.14 -10.37
CA TYR A 255 13.63 -38.16 -11.49
C TYR A 255 15.07 -37.95 -11.02
N LEU A 256 15.33 -36.97 -10.15
CA LEU A 256 16.66 -36.68 -9.64
C LEU A 256 17.23 -37.85 -8.81
N LEU A 257 16.45 -38.39 -7.87
CA LEU A 257 16.87 -39.53 -7.05
C LEU A 257 17.17 -40.76 -7.92
N CYS A 258 16.35 -41.01 -8.93
CA CYS A 258 16.50 -42.19 -9.77
C CYS A 258 17.60 -42.07 -10.80
N ALA A 259 17.67 -40.95 -11.52
CA ALA A 259 18.64 -40.75 -12.59
C ALA A 259 20.04 -40.43 -12.04
N HIS A 260 20.15 -39.60 -11.00
CA HIS A 260 21.43 -39.07 -10.54
C HIS A 260 22.01 -39.76 -9.31
N ILE A 261 21.19 -40.37 -8.44
CA ILE A 261 21.69 -40.98 -7.20
C ILE A 261 21.71 -42.51 -7.31
N LEU A 262 20.57 -43.12 -7.61
CA LEU A 262 20.43 -44.58 -7.58
C LEU A 262 21.00 -45.26 -8.84
N SER A 263 20.85 -44.66 -10.02
CA SER A 263 21.37 -45.24 -11.27
C SER A 263 22.91 -45.34 -11.31
N PRO A 264 23.69 -44.33 -10.88
CA PRO A 264 25.16 -44.47 -10.81
C PRO A 264 25.62 -45.45 -9.73
N LEU A 265 24.84 -45.61 -8.66
CA LEU A 265 25.15 -46.56 -7.58
C LEU A 265 25.08 -48.01 -8.08
N ASP A 266 24.10 -48.34 -8.94
CA ASP A 266 24.04 -49.64 -9.64
C ASP A 266 25.34 -49.92 -10.43
N GLY A 267 25.81 -48.92 -11.18
CA GLY A 267 27.05 -49.00 -11.95
C GLY A 267 28.30 -49.15 -11.06
N PHE A 268 28.34 -48.41 -9.94
CA PHE A 268 29.41 -48.51 -8.96
C PHE A 268 29.49 -49.92 -8.35
N TRP A 269 28.36 -50.49 -7.89
CA TRP A 269 28.34 -51.84 -7.35
C TRP A 269 28.78 -52.89 -8.36
N PHE A 270 28.37 -52.75 -9.62
CA PHE A 270 28.82 -53.67 -10.69
C PHE A 270 30.33 -53.57 -10.95
N ALA A 271 30.87 -52.34 -11.00
CA ALA A 271 32.30 -52.12 -11.16
C ALA A 271 33.13 -52.66 -9.99
N THR A 272 32.66 -52.45 -8.74
CA THR A 272 33.34 -52.98 -7.54
C THR A 272 33.32 -54.51 -7.51
N LEU A 273 32.23 -55.16 -7.91
CA LEU A 273 32.14 -56.62 -7.98
C LEU A 273 33.11 -57.20 -9.02
N ILE A 274 33.18 -56.60 -10.21
CA ILE A 274 34.16 -57.01 -11.23
C ILE A 274 35.59 -56.78 -10.75
N GLY A 275 35.87 -55.63 -10.14
CA GLY A 275 37.18 -55.33 -9.56
C GLY A 275 37.59 -56.35 -8.49
N ALA A 276 36.67 -56.74 -7.62
CA ALA A 276 36.90 -57.77 -6.60
C ALA A 276 37.21 -59.14 -7.23
N ILE A 277 36.48 -59.55 -8.27
CA ILE A 277 36.74 -60.81 -8.99
C ILE A 277 38.13 -60.79 -9.64
N VAL A 278 38.49 -59.69 -10.31
CA VAL A 278 39.81 -59.55 -10.94
C VAL A 278 40.93 -59.63 -9.90
N MET A 279 40.77 -59.00 -8.73
CA MET A 279 41.73 -59.08 -7.63
C MET A 279 41.86 -60.50 -7.07
N ILE A 280 40.74 -61.22 -6.91
CA ILE A 280 40.76 -62.62 -6.43
C ILE A 280 41.50 -63.52 -7.42
N ILE A 281 41.34 -63.32 -8.73
CA ILE A 281 42.01 -64.12 -9.77
C ILE A 281 43.49 -63.72 -9.91
N SER A 282 43.84 -62.45 -9.75
CA SER A 282 45.22 -61.97 -9.85
C SER A 282 46.07 -62.28 -8.62
N THR A 283 45.45 -62.48 -7.45
CA THR A 283 46.16 -62.80 -6.21
C THR A 283 46.97 -64.11 -6.28
N PRO A 284 46.44 -65.26 -6.74
CA PRO A 284 47.22 -66.49 -6.86
C PRO A 284 48.30 -66.41 -7.94
N THR A 285 48.05 -65.73 -9.07
CA THR A 285 49.07 -65.55 -10.13
C THR A 285 50.20 -64.66 -9.66
N ALA A 286 49.90 -63.58 -8.93
CA ALA A 286 50.90 -62.73 -8.27
C ALA A 286 51.67 -63.51 -7.20
N HIS A 287 51.01 -64.36 -6.42
CA HIS A 287 51.67 -65.21 -5.42
C HIS A 287 52.62 -66.23 -6.07
N ILE A 288 52.20 -66.90 -7.14
CA ILE A 288 53.05 -67.82 -7.90
C ILE A 288 54.24 -67.08 -8.52
N LEU A 289 54.03 -65.91 -9.13
CA LEU A 289 55.13 -65.07 -9.65
C LEU A 289 56.11 -64.68 -8.53
N SER A 290 55.59 -64.29 -7.36
CA SER A 290 56.43 -63.93 -6.21
C SER A 290 57.25 -65.12 -5.70
N LEU A 291 56.70 -66.34 -5.72
CA LEU A 291 57.41 -67.56 -5.36
C LEU A 291 58.48 -67.92 -6.40
N VAL A 292 58.21 -67.69 -7.70
CA VAL A 292 59.19 -67.89 -8.77
C VAL A 292 60.33 -66.87 -8.67
N TYR A 293 60.04 -65.60 -8.37
CA TYR A 293 61.05 -64.56 -8.19
C TYR A 293 61.84 -64.73 -6.86
N LYS A 294 61.20 -65.26 -5.81
CA LYS A 294 61.87 -65.60 -4.55
C LYS A 294 62.76 -66.84 -4.70
N LYS A 295 62.37 -67.80 -5.55
CA LYS A 295 63.20 -68.97 -5.88
C LYS A 295 64.38 -68.62 -6.79
N SER A 296 64.23 -67.65 -7.70
CA SER A 296 65.36 -67.17 -8.50
C SER A 296 66.33 -66.32 -7.66
N SER A 297 65.85 -65.53 -6.70
CA SER A 297 66.73 -64.80 -5.77
C SER A 297 67.47 -65.72 -4.80
N SER A 298 66.86 -66.79 -4.28
CA SER A 298 67.61 -67.80 -3.50
C SER A 298 68.68 -68.54 -4.34
N PHE A 299 68.42 -68.74 -5.65
CA PHE A 299 69.40 -69.31 -6.56
C PHE A 299 70.54 -68.34 -6.90
N VAL A 300 70.29 -67.02 -6.83
CA VAL A 300 71.31 -65.98 -7.01
C VAL A 300 72.14 -65.77 -5.73
N GLU A 301 71.56 -65.95 -4.55
CA GLU A 301 72.25 -65.83 -3.26
C GLU A 301 73.21 -67.03 -3.01
N ASP A 302 72.86 -68.25 -3.45
CA ASP A 302 73.75 -69.42 -3.38
C ASP A 302 74.83 -69.44 -4.49
N ALA A 303 74.62 -68.74 -5.62
CA ALA A 303 75.61 -68.62 -6.69
C ALA A 303 76.66 -67.51 -6.44
N THR A 304 76.41 -66.60 -5.49
CA THR A 304 77.29 -65.44 -5.21
C THR A 304 78.32 -65.68 -4.10
N LEU A 305 78.23 -66.78 -3.34
CA LEU A 305 79.20 -67.14 -2.29
C LEU A 305 80.39 -68.02 -2.73
N LEU A 306 80.52 -68.34 -4.03
CA LEU A 306 81.59 -69.23 -4.54
C LEU A 306 82.46 -68.65 -5.68
N SER A 307 82.43 -67.35 -5.94
CA SER A 307 83.40 -66.71 -6.84
C SER A 307 83.92 -65.41 -6.23
N THR A 308 84.98 -65.52 -5.45
CA THR A 308 85.76 -64.38 -4.95
C THR A 308 87.07 -64.26 -5.73
N ARG A 309 87.34 -63.04 -6.26
CA ARG A 309 88.67 -62.46 -6.59
C ARG A 309 89.26 -62.87 -7.97
N ALA A 310 89.72 -62.01 -8.88
CA ALA A 310 90.11 -60.58 -8.97
C ALA A 310 89.68 -60.03 -10.36
N GLU A 311 89.63 -58.75 -10.71
CA GLU A 311 90.65 -57.70 -10.60
C GLU A 311 90.03 -56.31 -10.87
N SER A 312 90.67 -55.29 -10.34
CA SER A 312 90.30 -53.87 -10.22
C SER A 312 90.12 -53.10 -11.53
N LEU A 313 89.18 -52.14 -11.52
CA LEU A 313 89.45 -50.79 -12.05
C LEU A 313 88.62 -49.76 -11.27
N ASN A 314 89.31 -48.85 -10.58
CA ASN A 314 88.75 -47.66 -9.95
C ASN A 314 88.41 -46.61 -11.01
N THR A 315 87.25 -45.97 -10.87
CA THR A 315 87.17 -44.50 -10.97
C THR A 315 86.02 -44.00 -10.11
N ASP A 316 86.37 -43.11 -9.18
CA ASP A 316 85.51 -42.18 -8.45
C ASP A 316 84.46 -41.53 -9.36
N ASP A 317 83.24 -41.35 -8.85
CA ASP A 317 82.68 -40.01 -8.76
C ASP A 317 81.55 -39.95 -7.74
N ASP A 318 81.85 -39.20 -6.68
CA ASP A 318 81.07 -38.89 -5.50
C ASP A 318 80.00 -37.85 -5.87
N ARG A 319 78.71 -38.22 -5.85
CA ARG A 319 77.59 -37.26 -5.90
C ARG A 319 76.46 -37.64 -4.97
N THR A 320 76.61 -37.18 -3.73
CA THR A 320 75.55 -36.75 -2.81
C THR A 320 74.39 -36.09 -3.55
N TRP A 321 73.21 -36.73 -3.52
CA TRP A 321 71.94 -36.09 -3.88
C TRP A 321 71.19 -35.73 -2.60
N GLN A 322 71.06 -34.42 -2.40
CA GLN A 322 70.36 -33.78 -1.30
C GLN A 322 68.84 -33.96 -1.41
N MET A 323 68.20 -34.00 -0.25
CA MET A 323 66.75 -34.00 -0.06
C MET A 323 66.17 -32.65 -0.57
N PRO A 324 65.11 -32.62 -1.40
CA PRO A 324 64.47 -31.37 -1.78
C PRO A 324 63.65 -30.80 -0.61
N ASP A 325 63.85 -29.51 -0.30
CA ASP A 325 63.05 -28.75 0.66
C ASP A 325 61.57 -28.60 0.21
N PRO A 326 60.62 -28.50 1.17
CA PRO A 326 59.20 -28.35 0.84
C PRO A 326 58.88 -26.91 0.36
N PRO A 327 58.06 -26.73 -0.70
CA PRO A 327 57.61 -25.41 -1.10
C PRO A 327 56.49 -24.84 -0.20
N PRO A 328 56.42 -23.49 -0.07
CA PRO A 328 55.67 -22.76 0.97
C PRO A 328 54.15 -22.64 0.72
N PRO A 329 53.37 -22.31 1.78
CA PRO A 329 51.91 -22.14 1.71
C PRO A 329 51.49 -20.72 1.24
N PRO A 330 50.19 -20.47 1.00
CA PRO A 330 49.62 -20.00 -0.27
C PRO A 330 49.64 -18.47 -0.46
N GLN A 331 49.43 -18.02 -1.70
CA GLN A 331 49.02 -16.64 -1.99
C GLN A 331 47.55 -16.58 -2.40
N SER A 332 46.75 -15.99 -1.51
CA SER A 332 45.46 -15.39 -1.81
C SER A 332 45.65 -14.16 -2.70
N ASN A 333 44.93 -14.09 -3.81
CA ASN A 333 44.59 -12.82 -4.44
C ASN A 333 43.16 -12.91 -4.96
N TRP A 334 42.35 -11.99 -4.39
CA TRP A 334 41.09 -11.40 -4.81
C TRP A 334 40.55 -11.71 -6.20
#